data_AF-A0A497KMT8-F1
#
_entry.id   AF-A0A497KMT8-F1
#
_cell.length_a   1.000
_cell.length_b   1.000
_cell.length_c   1.000
_cell.angle_alpha   90.00
_cell.angle_beta   90.00
_cell.angle_gamma   90.00
#
_symmetry.space_group_name_H-M   'P 1'
#
loop_
_entity.id
_entity.type
_entity.pdbx_description
1 polymer ?
#
loop_
_entity_poly.entity_id
_entity_poly.type
_entity_poly.pdbx_seq_one_letter_code
_entity_poly.pdbx_strand_id
1 'polypeptide(L)' 'MKMSEIRKMSREEKLKKLIELENELIKLRTLIRSGGSLENPSSVRNIRKDIARIKLALREEGYKV' A
#
# COMPACT_ATOMS: atom_id res chain seq x y z
N MET A 1 6.64 4.33 -3.19
CA MET A 1 6.29 5.72 -2.79
C MET A 1 7.36 6.36 -1.90
N LYS A 2 7.56 7.68 -1.99
CA LYS A 2 8.41 8.43 -1.05
C LYS A 2 7.60 8.89 0.17
N MET A 3 8.22 8.88 1.35
CA MET A 3 7.55 9.29 2.59
C MET A 3 7.13 10.78 2.57
N SER A 4 7.95 11.62 1.95
CA SER A 4 7.68 13.06 1.81
C SER A 4 6.40 13.36 1.03
N GLU A 5 6.05 12.52 0.05
CA GLU A 5 4.81 12.65 -0.73
C GLU A 5 3.61 12.23 0.11
N ILE A 6 3.72 11.11 0.83
CA ILE A 6 2.66 10.61 1.70
C ILE A 6 2.31 11.64 2.78
N ARG A 7 3.30 12.28 3.40
CA ARG A 7 3.05 13.29 4.46
C ARG A 7 2.33 14.54 3.95
N LYS A 8 2.46 14.87 2.67
CA LYS A 8 1.76 16.02 2.04
C LYS A 8 0.30 15.72 1.70
N MET A 9 -0.07 14.45 1.62
CA MET A 9 -1.45 14.03 1.35
C MET A 9 -2.35 14.36 2.53
N SER A 10 -3.61 14.66 2.23
CA SER A 10 -4.64 14.74 3.26
C SER A 10 -4.88 13.36 3.88
N ARG A 11 -5.48 13.33 5.06
CA ARG A 11 -5.82 12.05 5.72
C ARG A 11 -6.78 11.21 4.89
N GLU A 12 -7.77 11.82 4.25
CA GLU A 12 -8.71 11.12 3.37
C GLU A 12 -8.00 10.51 2.15
N GLU A 13 -7.06 11.25 1.55
CA GLU A 13 -6.24 10.77 0.44
C GLU A 13 -5.36 9.59 0.87
N LYS A 14 -4.74 9.67 2.06
CA LYS A 14 -3.96 8.55 2.63
C LYS A 14 -4.83 7.30 2.80
N LEU A 15 -6.04 7.44 3.33
CA LEU A 15 -6.96 6.32 3.54
C LEU A 15 -7.45 5.73 2.22
N LYS A 16 -7.81 6.57 1.25
CA LYS A 16 -8.19 6.12 -0.10
C LYS A 16 -7.06 5.36 -0.76
N LYS A 17 -5.83 5.90 -0.69
CA LYS A 17 -4.63 5.26 -1.22
C LYS A 17 -4.31 3.94 -0.52
N LEU A 18 -4.51 3.87 0.79
CA LEU A 18 -4.33 2.64 1.56
C LEU A 18 -5.25 1.52 1.06
N ILE A 19 -6.54 1.83 0.88
CA ILE A 19 -7.53 0.86 0.36
C ILE A 19 -7.17 0.41 -1.06
N GLU A 20 -6.76 1.34 -1.93
CA GLU A 20 -6.29 1.00 -3.29
C GLU A 20 -5.13 0.00 -3.27
N LEU A 21 -4.11 0.25 -2.45
CA LEU A 21 -2.93 -0.62 -2.35
C LEU A 21 -3.25 -1.97 -1.70
N GLU A 22 -4.13 -2.01 -0.71
CA GLU A 22 -4.58 -3.28 -0.12
C GLU A 22 -5.36 -4.14 -1.13
N ASN A 23 -6.23 -3.52 -1.93
CA ASN A 23 -6.94 -4.20 -3.02
C ASN A 23 -5.97 -4.72 -4.10
N GLU A 24 -4.97 -3.93 -4.48
CA GLU A 24 -3.94 -4.36 -5.43
C GLU A 24 -3.13 -5.54 -4.88
N LEU A 25 -2.76 -5.49 -3.60
CA LEU A 25 -2.06 -6.59 -2.94
C LEU A 25 -2.89 -7.88 -2.94
N ILE A 26 -4.20 -7.79 -2.72
CA ILE A 26 -5.11 -8.94 -2.78
C ILE A 26 -5.12 -9.51 -4.20
N LYS A 27 -5.28 -8.68 -5.24
CA LYS A 27 -5.27 -9.12 -6.65
C LYS A 27 -3.97 -9.85 -7.02
N LEU A 28 -2.82 -9.31 -6.62
CA LEU A 28 -1.53 -9.96 -6.89
C LEU A 28 -1.39 -11.29 -6.14
N ARG A 29 -1.85 -11.36 -4.88
CA ARG A 29 -1.85 -12.60 -4.12
C ARG A 29 -2.77 -13.65 -4.70
N THR A 30 -3.95 -13.26 -5.19
CA THR A 30 -4.88 -14.18 -5.86
C THR A 30 -4.27 -14.72 -7.15
N LEU A 31 -3.59 -13.87 -7.94
CA LEU A 31 -2.90 -14.28 -9.16
C LEU A 31 -1.79 -15.29 -8.87
N ILE A 32 -0.93 -15.03 -7.88
CA ILE A 32 0.12 -15.99 -7.47
C ILE A 32 -0.53 -17.31 -7.04
N ARG A 33 -1.61 -17.24 -6.25
CA ARG A 33 -2.28 -18.43 -5.72
C ARG A 33 -2.97 -19.27 -6.81
N SER A 34 -3.46 -18.65 -7.88
CA SER A 34 -4.01 -19.35 -9.04
C SER A 34 -2.93 -19.91 -9.98
N GLY A 35 -1.64 -19.85 -9.59
CA GLY A 35 -0.53 -20.31 -10.43
C GLY A 35 -0.13 -19.34 -11.54
N GLY A 36 -0.61 -18.09 -11.48
CA GLY A 36 -0.23 -17.04 -12.42
C GLY A 36 1.20 -16.54 -12.15
N SER A 37 1.92 -16.23 -13.23
CA SER A 37 3.23 -15.60 -13.13
C SER A 37 3.07 -14.10 -12.89
N LEU A 38 3.96 -13.53 -12.07
CA LEU A 38 4.08 -12.09 -11.93
C LEU A 38 5.07 -11.55 -12.97
N GLU A 39 4.70 -10.48 -13.65
CA GLU A 39 5.66 -9.74 -14.51
C GLU A 39 6.81 -9.16 -13.69
N ASN A 40 6.55 -8.77 -12.44
CA ASN A 40 7.58 -8.27 -11.53
C ASN A 40 7.39 -8.83 -10.11
N PRO A 41 8.22 -9.79 -9.68
CA PRO A 41 8.17 -10.37 -8.33
C PRO A 41 8.33 -9.34 -7.21
N SER A 42 9.01 -8.23 -7.48
CA SER A 42 9.24 -7.17 -6.48
C SER A 42 7.99 -6.33 -6.19
N SER A 43 6.96 -6.38 -7.05
CA SER A 43 5.75 -5.56 -6.90
C SER A 43 5.03 -5.81 -5.58
N VAL A 44 4.88 -7.09 -5.19
CA VAL A 44 4.25 -7.46 -3.90
C VAL A 44 5.02 -6.85 -2.72
N ARG A 45 6.35 -6.90 -2.76
CA ARG A 45 7.19 -6.32 -1.71
C ARG A 45 7.09 -4.80 -1.67
N ASN A 46 7.03 -4.15 -2.84
CA ASN A 46 6.93 -2.70 -2.94
C ASN A 46 5.58 -2.21 -2.41
N ILE A 47 4.48 -2.85 -2.79
CA ILE A 47 3.14 -2.52 -2.31
C ILE A 47 3.04 -2.70 -0.80
N ARG A 48 3.57 -3.80 -0.25
CA ARG A 48 3.62 -3.99 1.22
C ARG A 48 4.37 -2.87 1.93
N LYS A 49 5.48 -2.39 1.37
CA LYS A 49 6.24 -1.27 1.93
C LYS A 49 5.47 0.04 1.83
N ASP A 50 4.78 0.29 0.73
CA ASP A 50 3.99 1.50 0.55
C ASP A 50 2.79 1.55 1.50
N ILE A 51 2.09 0.42 1.71
CA ILE A 51 1.07 0.25 2.75
C ILE A 51 1.63 0.59 4.13
N ALA A 52 2.80 0.02 4.50
CA ALA A 52 3.42 0.27 5.79
C ALA A 52 3.79 1.75 6.00
N ARG A 53 4.26 2.44 4.95
CA ARG A 53 4.58 3.87 5.02
C ARG A 53 3.33 4.73 5.23
N ILE A 54 2.22 4.40 4.57
CA ILE A 54 0.96 5.12 4.76
C ILE A 54 0.41 4.91 6.17
N LYS A 55 0.40 3.65 6.67
CA LYS A 55 -0.02 3.36 8.05
C LYS A 55 0.83 4.08 9.07
N LEU A 56 2.14 4.17 8.84
CA LEU A 56 3.04 4.95 9.70
C LEU A 56 2.68 6.43 9.70
N ALA A 57 2.52 7.05 8.53
CA ALA A 57 2.17 8.47 8.42
C ALA A 57 0.82 8.79 9.08
N LEU A 58 -0.18 7.92 8.94
CA LEU A 58 -1.46 8.04 9.64
C LEU A 58 -1.30 7.96 11.16
N ARG A 59 -0.42 7.06 11.64
CA ARG A 59 -0.12 6.93 13.07
C ARG A 59 0.65 8.11 13.63
N GLU A 60 1.54 8.73 12.84
CA GLU A 60 2.21 10.00 13.18
C GLU A 60 1.18 11.13 13.42
N GLU A 61 0.04 11.11 12.69
CA GLU A 61 -1.08 12.05 12.85
C GLU A 61 -2.05 11.67 13.98
N GLY A 62 -1.74 10.65 14.78
CA GLY A 62 -2.60 10.15 15.85
C GLY A 62 -3.81 9.35 15.37
N TYR A 63 -3.85 8.97 14.08
CA TYR A 63 -4.90 8.08 13.59
C TYR A 63 -4.59 6.62 13.93
N LYS A 64 -5.63 5.89 14.35
CA LYS A 64 -5.56 4.46 14.62
C LYS A 64 -6.06 3.72 13.38
N VAL A 65 -5.10 3.10 12.66
CA VAL A 65 -5.29 2.30 11.44
C VAL A 65 -5.13 0.82 11.73
#